data_AF-A0A660Z890-F1
#
_entry.id   AF-A0A660Z890-F1
#
_cell.length_a   1.000
_cell.length_b   1.000
_cell.length_c   1.000
_cell.angle_alpha   90.00
_cell.angle_beta   90.00
_cell.angle_gamma   90.00
#
_symmetry.space_group_name_H-M   'P 1'
#
loop_
_entity.id
_entity.type
_entity.pdbx_description
1 polymer ?
#
loop_
_entity_poly.entity_id
_entity_poly.type
_entity_poly.pdbx_seq_one_letter_code
_entity_poly.pdbx_strand_id
1 'polypeptide(L)' 'MVYLDNNATTPVDRRVYEAMSPYLFEKFGNPSTLYSIGAEARAAVEEA' A
#
# COMPACT_ATOMS: atom_id res chain seq x y z
N MET A 1 -4.84 -23.22 14.51
CA MET A 1 -5.37 -22.02 15.19
C MET A 1 -6.55 -21.53 14.37
N VAL A 2 -7.70 -21.26 14.97
CA VAL A 2 -8.90 -20.77 14.25
C VAL A 2 -9.10 -19.30 14.63
N TYR A 3 -9.13 -18.40 13.65
CA TYR A 3 -9.33 -16.97 13.86
C TYR A 3 -10.81 -16.62 13.68
N LEU A 4 -11.40 -16.00 14.71
CA LEU A 4 -12.84 -15.69 14.74
C LEU A 4 -13.13 -14.19 14.99
N ASP A 5 -12.10 -13.34 15.04
CA ASP A 5 -12.24 -11.92 15.38
C ASP A 5 -12.15 -10.99 14.16
N ASN A 6 -12.87 -11.33 13.09
CA ASN A 6 -12.89 -10.52 11.85
C ASN A 6 -13.52 -9.12 12.05
N ASN A 7 -14.20 -8.88 13.18
CA ASN A 7 -14.77 -7.58 13.51
C ASN A 7 -13.70 -6.58 13.99
N ALA A 8 -12.59 -7.06 14.56
CA ALA A 8 -11.47 -6.21 14.95
C ALA A 8 -10.55 -5.88 13.76
N THR A 9 -10.21 -6.88 12.95
CA THR A 9 -9.43 -6.71 11.72
C THR A 9 -9.57 -7.95 10.83
N THR A 10 -9.17 -7.84 9.57
CA THR A 10 -9.23 -8.95 8.60
C THR A 10 -7.84 -9.27 8.07
N PRO A 11 -7.58 -10.54 7.70
CA PRO A 11 -6.37 -10.91 6.98
C PRO A 11 -6.26 -10.12 5.66
N VAL A 12 -5.06 -9.66 5.35
CA VAL A 12 -4.79 -8.95 4.09
C VAL A 12 -5.00 -9.91 2.90
N ASP A 13 -5.82 -9.51 1.93
CA ASP A 13 -5.96 -10.25 0.66
C ASP A 13 -4.60 -10.26 -0.06
N ARG A 14 -4.21 -11.42 -0.58
CA ARG A 14 -2.92 -11.60 -1.25
C ARG A 14 -2.69 -10.60 -2.38
N ARG A 15 -3.74 -10.27 -3.14
CA ARG A 15 -3.68 -9.30 -4.25
C ARG A 15 -3.43 -7.89 -3.74
N VAL A 16 -4.02 -7.54 -2.58
CA VAL A 16 -3.77 -6.25 -1.93
C VAL A 16 -2.33 -6.17 -1.46
N TYR A 17 -1.80 -7.23 -0.84
CA TYR A 17 -0.39 -7.27 -0.44
C TYR A 17 0.55 -7.11 -1.65
N GLU A 18 0.30 -7.84 -2.73
CA GLU A 18 1.12 -7.78 -3.95
C GLU A 18 1.08 -6.40 -4.60
N ALA A 19 -0.10 -5.77 -4.68
CA ALA A 19 -0.25 -4.41 -5.20
C ALA A 19 0.47 -3.36 -4.32
N MET A 20 0.46 -3.54 -2.99
CA MET A 20 1.05 -2.60 -2.05
C MET A 20 2.56 -2.81 -1.83
N SER A 21 3.08 -4.02 -2.04
CA SER A 21 4.47 -4.38 -1.75
C SER A 21 5.52 -3.41 -2.33
N PRO A 22 5.41 -2.92 -3.58
CA PRO A 22 6.37 -1.96 -4.13
C PRO A 22 6.47 -0.67 -3.31
N TYR A 23 5.35 -0.19 -2.76
CA TYR A 23 5.28 1.07 -2.01
C TYR A 23 5.77 0.94 -0.58
N LEU A 24 5.93 -0.29 -0.06
CA LEU A 24 6.48 -0.54 1.27
C LEU A 24 8.01 -0.53 1.32
N PHE A 25 8.68 -0.81 0.19
CA PHE A 25 10.13 -0.99 0.16
C PHE A 25 10.85 -0.10 -0.86
N GLU A 26 10.27 0.11 -2.04
CA GLU A 26 10.97 0.74 -3.18
C GLU A 26 10.41 2.13 -3.49
N LYS A 27 9.08 2.26 -3.49
CA LYS A 27 8.34 3.48 -3.85
C LYS A 27 7.70 4.15 -2.63
N PHE A 28 8.45 4.23 -1.54
CA PHE A 28 8.00 4.77 -0.25
C PHE A 28 7.92 6.31 -0.20
N GLY A 29 8.02 6.99 -1.35
CA GLY A 29 8.05 8.44 -1.44
C GLY A 29 6.80 9.09 -0.87
N ASN A 30 6.95 10.27 -0.28
CA ASN A 30 5.80 11.07 0.14
C ASN A 30 5.12 11.72 -1.10
N PRO A 31 3.83 11.42 -1.39
CA PRO A 31 3.10 11.97 -2.54
C PRO A 31 3.06 13.50 -2.62
N SER A 32 3.25 14.20 -1.50
CA SER A 32 3.24 15.66 -1.45
C SER A 32 4.58 16.30 -1.84
N THR A 33 5.61 15.49 -2.11
CA THR A 33 6.95 15.98 -2.41
C THR A 33 7.17 16.13 -3.91
N LEU A 34 7.97 17.12 -4.33
CA LEU A 34 8.23 17.45 -5.74
C LEU A 34 9.31 16.57 -6.41
N TYR A 35 10.02 15.74 -5.64
CA TYR A 35 11.02 14.81 -6.17
C TYR A 35 10.36 13.64 -6.89
N SER A 36 11.09 13.02 -7.82
CA SER A 36 10.60 11.89 -8.64
C SER A 36 9.99 10.76 -7.83
N ILE A 37 10.59 10.40 -6.69
CA ILE A 37 10.08 9.36 -5.79
C ILE A 37 8.68 9.70 -5.22
N GLY A 38 8.39 10.98 -5.00
CA GLY A 38 7.08 11.45 -4.54
C GLY A 38 6.06 11.47 -5.69
N ALA A 39 6.50 11.80 -6.91
CA ALA A 39 5.64 11.77 -8.09
C ALA A 39 5.14 10.35 -8.39
N GLU A 40 5.98 9.33 -8.25
CA GLU A 40 5.58 7.92 -8.41
C GLU A 40 4.54 7.48 -7.36
N ALA A 41 4.76 7.84 -6.09
CA ALA A 41 3.81 7.52 -5.03
C ALA A 41 2.48 8.28 -5.20
N ARG A 42 2.52 9.51 -5.71
CA ARG A 42 1.32 10.29 -6.02
C ARG A 42 0.50 9.66 -7.15
N ALA A 43 1.15 9.26 -8.24
CA ALA A 43 0.46 8.59 -9.35
C ALA A 43 -0.26 7.32 -8.88
N ALA A 44 0.37 6.54 -8.00
CA ALA A 44 -0.24 5.34 -7.43
C ALA A 44 -1.49 5.61 -6.60
N VAL A 45 -1.52 6.74 -5.87
CA VAL A 45 -2.71 7.15 -5.10
C VAL A 45 -3.83 7.66 -6.01
N GLU A 46 -3.48 8.33 -7.12
CA GLU A 46 -4.46 8.84 -8.09
C GLU A 46 -5.09 7.73 -8.95
N GLU A 47 -4.41 6.59 -9.14
CA GLU A 47 -4.89 5.46 -9.96
C GLU A 47 -5.62 4.36 -9.15
N ALA A 48 -5.60 4.43 -7.82
CA ALA A 48 -6.27 3.48 -6.91
C ALA A 48 -7.78 3.72 -6.77
#